data_AF-A0AAV7G0V2-F1
#
_entry.id   AF-A0AAV7G0V2-F1
#
_cell.length_a   1.000
_cell.length_b   1.000
_cell.length_c   1.000
_cell.angle_alpha   90.00
_cell.angle_beta   90.00
_cell.angle_gamma   90.00
#
_symmetry.space_group_name_H-M   'P 1'
#
loop_
_entity.id
_entity.type
_entity.pdbx_description
1 polymer ?
#
loop_
_entity_poly.entity_id
_entity_poly.type
_entity_poly.pdbx_seq_one_letter_code
_entity_poly.pdbx_strand_id
1 'polypeptide(L)'
;MFLRAAAASRRISTTVIAFFCRHKMTSAQYVAARHRDPTLERLMDGYKHLISVLSLQNLILASPDVSIPLPFLSSPTASRLLRLRRGPAHFVRSFPAVFSLRPHPTASLPVLIYLTPAASRLAEHVSCGAPFALERITRLLALSNSRSLPLRALIRVKHEFGLPQDFEDSVIARNPSLFSLSRNPREPNTHIVALPNHAPVVVPAVDAWRLCRLAYHNQNCSKSAGDEAEIRFGFKQTFPPGMRLTKRFRACLKEWQRLPYPCPYEPPPSASGNLGRKRALEKRAVAIVHEFLSLTVEKMVEVEKISHFRKSFGIDFNIRDLFLDHPGIFYISTRGRRHTVFLREAYDRGCLVESNPMYEARRKLLHLVLMRKRGAAFADAEAAQDMPLPKNSNP
;
A
#
# COMPACT_ATOMS: atom_id res chain seq x y z
N MET A 1 14.72 60.72 23.30
CA MET A 1 15.85 59.84 22.92
C MET A 1 16.24 59.05 24.17
N PHE A 2 16.07 57.74 24.35
CA PHE A 2 16.13 56.60 23.45
C PHE A 2 15.15 55.51 23.94
N LEU A 3 14.34 54.94 23.03
CA LEU A 3 13.67 53.66 23.27
C LEU A 3 14.71 52.53 23.15
N ARG A 4 14.87 51.71 24.20
CA ARG A 4 15.51 50.40 24.11
C ARG A 4 14.45 49.30 24.26
N ALA A 5 14.18 48.63 23.16
CA ALA A 5 13.32 47.46 23.09
C ALA A 5 13.99 46.26 23.79
N ALA A 6 13.30 45.66 24.76
CA ALA A 6 13.68 44.39 25.35
C ALA A 6 13.11 43.25 24.49
N ALA A 7 13.96 42.64 23.66
CA ALA A 7 13.63 41.42 22.93
C ALA A 7 13.67 40.21 23.89
N ALA A 8 12.52 39.76 24.36
CA ALA A 8 12.38 38.53 25.13
C ALA A 8 12.59 37.31 24.22
N SER A 9 13.81 36.75 24.25
CA SER A 9 14.13 35.47 23.61
C SER A 9 13.50 34.31 24.39
N ARG A 10 12.25 33.97 24.08
CA ARG A 10 11.63 32.71 24.52
C ARG A 10 12.22 31.55 23.70
N ARG A 11 13.28 30.92 24.22
CA ARG A 11 13.73 29.61 23.74
C ARG A 11 12.66 28.56 24.08
N ILE A 12 11.81 28.23 23.11
CA ILE A 12 10.93 27.06 23.19
C ILE A 12 11.82 25.82 22.99
N SER A 13 12.29 25.25 24.09
CA SER A 13 12.99 23.97 24.09
C SER A 13 11.97 22.87 23.77
N THR A 14 11.89 22.50 22.49
CA THR A 14 11.02 21.42 22.03
C THR A 14 11.81 20.12 22.06
N THR A 15 11.84 19.46 23.22
CA THR A 15 12.52 18.16 23.39
C THR A 15 11.68 17.05 22.75
N VAL A 16 11.95 16.74 21.48
CA VAL A 16 11.32 15.62 20.76
C VAL A 16 12.10 14.33 21.00
N ILE A 17 11.64 13.49 21.94
CA ILE A 17 12.15 12.13 22.12
C ILE A 17 11.02 11.12 21.86
N ALA A 18 11.12 10.34 20.77
CA ALA A 18 10.50 9.02 20.67
C ALA A 18 11.52 7.96 21.14
N PHE A 19 11.04 6.88 21.75
CA PHE A 19 11.79 6.11 22.74
C PHE A 19 12.43 4.79 22.26
N PHE A 20 12.48 4.53 20.95
CA PHE A 20 13.47 3.62 20.39
C PHE A 20 14.73 4.40 20.01
N CYS A 21 15.66 4.52 20.97
CA CYS A 21 17.02 5.06 20.81
C CYS A 21 17.21 6.10 19.69
N ARG A 22 16.52 7.25 19.75
CA ARG A 22 16.85 8.37 18.87
C ARG A 22 18.27 8.82 19.14
N HIS A 23 19.19 8.41 18.27
CA HIS A 23 20.44 9.11 18.11
C HIS A 23 20.10 10.50 17.53
N LYS A 24 20.97 11.49 17.74
CA LYS A 24 20.84 12.83 17.13
C LYS A 24 21.06 12.73 15.60
N MET A 25 20.20 11.97 14.92
CA MET A 25 20.28 11.63 13.51
C MET A 25 19.02 12.13 12.82
N THR A 26 19.20 12.62 11.59
CA THR A 26 18.08 13.02 10.74
C THR A 26 17.30 11.79 10.27
N SER A 27 16.03 11.93 9.91
CA SER A 27 15.25 10.80 9.40
C SER A 27 15.86 10.17 8.13
N ALA A 28 16.63 10.93 7.34
CA ALA A 28 17.37 10.41 6.19
C ALA A 28 18.54 9.51 6.62
N GLN A 29 19.32 9.93 7.62
CA GLN A 29 20.39 9.10 8.21
C GLN A 29 19.83 7.83 8.84
N TYR A 30 18.70 7.93 9.53
CA TYR A 30 18.05 6.77 10.14
C TYR A 30 17.58 5.76 9.09
N VAL A 31 16.99 6.24 7.98
CA VAL A 31 16.67 5.38 6.83
C VAL A 31 17.93 4.72 6.27
N ALA A 32 19.05 5.43 6.16
CA ALA A 32 20.29 4.86 5.63
C ALA A 32 20.89 3.78 6.54
N ALA A 33 20.81 3.97 7.86
CA ALA A 33 21.35 3.06 8.87
C ALA A 33 20.48 1.79 9.12
N ARG A 34 19.28 1.72 8.53
CA ARG A 34 18.37 0.59 8.75
C ARG A 34 18.94 -0.73 8.22
N HIS A 35 18.55 -1.84 8.86
CA HIS A 35 18.83 -3.16 8.32
C HIS A 35 17.98 -3.43 7.07
N ARG A 36 18.64 -3.72 5.94
CA ARG A 36 17.97 -3.94 4.64
C ARG A 36 17.48 -5.38 4.53
N ASP A 37 16.27 -5.54 4.01
CA ASP A 37 15.70 -6.85 3.74
C ASP A 37 15.90 -7.20 2.26
N PRO A 38 16.80 -8.14 1.91
CA PRO A 38 17.12 -8.43 0.52
C PRO A 38 15.93 -8.97 -0.27
N THR A 39 14.97 -9.63 0.38
CA THR A 39 13.80 -10.22 -0.28
C THR A 39 12.83 -9.13 -0.76
N LEU A 40 12.49 -8.20 0.12
CA LEU A 40 11.60 -7.07 -0.18
C LEU A 40 12.26 -6.06 -1.11
N GLU A 41 13.58 -5.86 -1.01
CA GLU A 41 14.33 -5.01 -1.94
C GLU A 41 14.31 -5.57 -3.37
N ARG A 42 14.48 -6.89 -3.53
CA ARG A 42 14.39 -7.55 -4.84
C ARG A 42 12.99 -7.45 -5.44
N LEU A 43 11.95 -7.58 -4.61
CA LEU A 43 10.56 -7.38 -5.05
C LEU A 43 10.37 -5.98 -5.64
N MET A 44 10.88 -4.95 -4.96
CA MET A 44 10.76 -3.56 -5.42
C MET A 44 11.51 -3.27 -6.73
N ASP A 45 12.59 -3.99 -7.01
CA ASP A 45 13.32 -3.84 -8.28
C ASP A 45 12.47 -4.24 -9.50
N GLY A 46 11.58 -5.23 -9.37
CA GLY A 46 10.59 -5.57 -10.40
C GLY A 46 9.39 -4.62 -10.41
N TYR A 47 8.94 -4.22 -9.22
CA TYR A 47 7.73 -3.42 -9.02
C TYR A 47 7.79 -2.04 -9.71
N LYS A 48 8.99 -1.46 -9.85
CA LYS A 48 9.20 -0.20 -10.59
C LYS A 48 8.73 -0.26 -12.04
N HIS A 49 8.84 -1.43 -12.68
CA HIS A 49 8.39 -1.66 -14.04
C HIS A 49 6.91 -1.99 -14.07
N LEU A 50 6.44 -2.79 -13.10
CA LEU A 50 5.03 -3.15 -12.96
C LEU A 50 4.12 -1.92 -12.87
N ILE A 51 4.48 -0.90 -12.07
CA ILE A 51 3.68 0.33 -11.93
C ILE A 51 3.50 1.03 -13.29
N SER A 52 4.58 1.16 -14.08
CA SER A 52 4.50 1.76 -15.42
C SER A 52 3.64 0.92 -16.37
N VAL A 53 3.77 -0.42 -16.29
CA VAL A 53 3.01 -1.36 -17.12
C VAL A 53 1.52 -1.31 -16.79
N LEU A 54 1.15 -1.36 -15.51
CA LEU A 54 -0.21 -1.19 -15.02
C LEU A 54 -0.81 0.15 -15.41
N SER A 55 -0.01 1.22 -15.41
CA SER A 55 -0.48 2.54 -15.84
C SER A 55 -0.85 2.55 -17.33
N LEU A 56 -0.04 1.89 -18.19
CA LEU A 56 -0.36 1.76 -19.61
C LEU A 56 -1.54 0.81 -19.85
N GLN A 57 -1.60 -0.31 -19.12
CA GLN A 57 -2.74 -1.23 -19.18
C GLN A 57 -4.06 -0.52 -18.86
N ASN A 58 -4.11 0.27 -17.78
CA ASN A 58 -5.30 1.04 -17.43
C ASN A 58 -5.71 2.06 -18.48
N LEU A 59 -4.75 2.68 -19.17
CA LEU A 59 -5.05 3.59 -20.28
C LEU A 59 -5.67 2.82 -21.45
N ILE A 60 -5.10 1.66 -21.80
CA ILE A 60 -5.59 0.83 -22.92
C ILE A 60 -7.03 0.38 -22.63
N LEU A 61 -7.30 -0.09 -21.41
CA LEU A 61 -8.63 -0.55 -21.00
C LEU A 61 -9.66 0.58 -20.91
N ALA A 62 -9.22 1.81 -20.66
CA ALA A 62 -10.10 2.98 -20.67
C ALA A 62 -10.40 3.50 -22.09
N SER A 63 -9.71 2.98 -23.11
CA SER A 63 -9.92 3.37 -24.50
C SER A 63 -11.04 2.51 -25.13
N PRO A 64 -11.93 3.09 -25.95
CA PRO A 64 -13.09 2.38 -26.50
C PRO A 64 -12.70 1.16 -27.34
N ASP A 65 -11.61 1.27 -28.10
CA ASP A 65 -11.12 0.21 -28.99
C ASP A 65 -10.11 -0.74 -28.32
N VAL A 66 -9.98 -0.66 -26.98
CA VAL A 66 -9.00 -1.43 -26.16
C VAL A 66 -7.59 -1.37 -26.77
N SER A 67 -7.26 -0.23 -27.36
CA SER A 67 -6.00 0.01 -28.05
C SER A 67 -5.65 1.50 -28.05
N ILE A 68 -4.35 1.79 -28.15
CA ILE A 68 -3.84 3.16 -28.10
C ILE A 68 -2.82 3.39 -29.22
N PRO A 69 -2.91 4.50 -29.98
CA PRO A 69 -1.87 4.90 -30.91
C PRO A 69 -0.53 5.17 -30.22
N LEU A 70 0.57 4.65 -30.76
CA LEU A 70 1.92 4.88 -30.23
C LEU A 70 2.27 6.37 -30.05
N PRO A 71 1.89 7.31 -30.95
CA PRO A 71 2.12 8.74 -30.75
C PRO A 71 1.42 9.33 -29.53
N PHE A 72 0.28 8.77 -29.10
CA PHE A 72 -0.42 9.24 -27.89
C PHE A 72 0.46 9.14 -26.65
N LEU A 73 1.32 8.10 -26.59
CA LEU A 73 2.26 7.91 -25.50
C LEU A 73 3.42 8.91 -25.51
N SER A 74 3.68 9.57 -26.65
CA SER A 74 4.66 10.65 -26.76
C SER A 74 4.16 11.98 -26.17
N SER A 75 2.87 12.09 -25.84
CA SER A 75 2.34 13.26 -25.15
C SER A 75 3.06 13.48 -23.80
N PRO A 76 3.30 14.74 -23.38
CA PRO A 76 4.02 15.04 -22.14
C PRO A 76 3.31 14.48 -20.90
N THR A 77 1.98 14.41 -20.93
CA THR A 77 1.15 13.85 -19.86
C THR A 77 1.34 12.34 -19.74
N ALA A 78 1.24 11.60 -20.84
CA ALA A 78 1.44 10.15 -20.85
C ALA A 78 2.90 9.77 -20.54
N SER A 79 3.87 10.51 -21.10
CA SER A 79 5.29 10.29 -20.85
C SER A 79 5.67 10.46 -19.37
N ARG A 80 5.08 11.45 -18.69
CA ARG A 80 5.27 11.67 -17.25
C ARG A 80 4.64 10.56 -16.42
N LEU A 81 3.43 10.12 -16.78
CA LEU A 81 2.70 9.06 -16.09
C LEU A 81 3.44 7.72 -16.19
N LEU A 82 3.85 7.34 -17.40
CA LEU A 82 4.50 6.06 -17.71
C LEU A 82 5.99 6.03 -17.37
N ARG A 83 6.56 7.19 -17.03
CA ARG A 83 7.98 7.36 -16.63
C ARG A 83 8.95 6.88 -17.72
N LEU A 84 8.65 7.21 -18.97
CA LEU A 84 9.40 6.79 -20.14
C LEU A 84 10.75 7.53 -20.20
N ARG A 85 11.87 6.81 -19.97
CA ARG A 85 13.22 7.39 -20.08
C ARG A 85 13.83 7.33 -21.48
N ARG A 86 13.42 6.34 -22.30
CA ARG A 86 13.99 6.03 -23.63
C ARG A 86 12.94 6.09 -24.74
N GLY A 87 11.84 6.80 -24.49
CA GLY A 87 10.70 6.90 -25.40
C GLY A 87 9.68 5.74 -25.33
N PRO A 88 8.46 5.95 -25.85
CA PRO A 88 7.35 5.01 -25.75
C PRO A 88 7.59 3.72 -26.54
N ALA A 89 8.14 3.83 -27.75
CA ALA A 89 8.40 2.66 -28.60
C ALA A 89 9.41 1.69 -27.98
N HIS A 90 10.47 2.21 -27.34
CA HIS A 90 11.43 1.40 -26.60
C HIS A 90 10.77 0.72 -25.38
N PHE A 91 9.90 1.42 -24.67
CA PHE A 91 9.20 0.87 -23.51
C PHE A 91 8.32 -0.32 -23.88
N VAL A 92 7.47 -0.16 -24.91
CA VAL A 92 6.57 -1.24 -25.36
C VAL A 92 7.38 -2.45 -25.83
N ARG A 93 8.41 -2.23 -26.66
CA ARG A 93 9.33 -3.31 -27.11
C ARG A 93 10.16 -3.95 -26.00
N SER A 94 10.23 -3.35 -24.81
CA SER A 94 10.93 -3.94 -23.67
C SER A 94 10.09 -5.02 -22.96
N PHE A 95 8.77 -5.05 -23.19
CA PHE A 95 7.82 -5.95 -22.53
C PHE A 95 6.91 -6.65 -23.56
N PRO A 96 7.47 -7.45 -24.49
CA PRO A 96 6.69 -8.13 -25.53
C PRO A 96 5.65 -9.12 -24.98
N ALA A 97 5.90 -9.71 -23.80
CA ALA A 97 4.96 -10.62 -23.15
C ALA A 97 3.68 -9.93 -22.65
N VAL A 98 3.69 -8.59 -22.53
CA VAL A 98 2.54 -7.81 -22.02
C VAL A 98 1.89 -6.98 -23.12
N PHE A 99 2.67 -6.41 -24.04
CA PHE A 99 2.18 -5.53 -25.08
C PHE A 99 2.52 -6.06 -26.48
N SER A 100 1.54 -5.96 -27.37
CA SER A 100 1.67 -6.24 -28.80
C SER A 100 1.62 -4.94 -29.59
N LEU A 101 2.59 -4.71 -30.47
CA LEU A 101 2.58 -3.60 -31.44
C LEU A 101 2.03 -4.15 -32.76
N ARG A 102 0.92 -3.57 -33.25
CA ARG A 102 0.35 -3.94 -34.56
C ARG A 102 0.23 -2.71 -35.44
N PRO A 103 0.60 -2.79 -36.73
CA PRO A 103 0.35 -1.70 -37.67
C PRO A 103 -1.16 -1.47 -37.78
N HIS A 104 -1.57 -0.22 -38.02
CA HIS A 104 -2.97 0.07 -38.32
C HIS A 104 -3.34 -0.61 -39.66
N PRO A 105 -4.57 -1.12 -39.84
CA PRO A 105 -5.03 -1.67 -41.14
C PRO A 105 -4.95 -0.64 -42.29
N THR A 106 -4.87 0.64 -41.95
CA THR A 106 -4.65 1.74 -42.89
C THR A 106 -3.19 2.17 -42.82
N ALA A 107 -2.44 2.03 -43.91
CA ALA A 107 -1.00 2.25 -43.93
C ALA A 107 -0.55 3.67 -43.51
N SER A 108 -1.44 4.66 -43.61
CA SER A 108 -1.19 6.06 -43.21
C SER A 108 -1.38 6.34 -41.71
N LEU A 109 -1.94 5.38 -40.96
CA LEU A 109 -2.27 5.58 -39.55
C LEU A 109 -1.21 4.99 -38.61
N PRO A 110 -1.05 5.58 -37.40
CA PRO A 110 0.00 5.20 -36.48
C PRO A 110 -0.17 3.78 -35.94
N VAL A 111 0.96 3.14 -35.64
CA VAL A 111 1.01 1.82 -34.98
C VAL A 111 0.21 1.84 -33.69
N LEU A 112 -0.64 0.83 -33.50
CA LEU A 112 -1.47 0.65 -32.33
C LEU A 112 -0.82 -0.30 -31.32
N ILE A 113 -1.06 -0.02 -30.04
CA ILE A 113 -0.60 -0.83 -28.91
C ILE A 113 -1.80 -1.58 -28.36
N TYR A 114 -1.65 -2.90 -28.28
CA TYR A 114 -2.62 -3.82 -27.68
C TYR A 114 -2.02 -4.51 -26.47
N LEU A 115 -2.88 -5.00 -25.58
CA LEU A 115 -2.50 -5.99 -24.57
C LEU A 115 -2.38 -7.37 -25.23
N THR A 116 -1.43 -8.18 -24.78
CA THR A 116 -1.39 -9.60 -25.15
C THR A 116 -2.59 -10.33 -24.53
N PRO A 117 -3.05 -11.46 -25.11
CA PRO A 117 -4.15 -12.23 -24.53
C PRO A 117 -3.89 -12.61 -23.07
N ALA A 118 -2.66 -13.01 -22.73
CA ALA A 118 -2.25 -13.28 -21.36
C ALA A 118 -2.41 -12.06 -20.43
N ALA A 119 -1.97 -10.88 -20.86
CA ALA A 119 -2.09 -9.65 -20.06
C ALA A 119 -3.53 -9.14 -19.96
N SER A 120 -4.35 -9.36 -20.99
CA SER A 120 -5.77 -9.00 -20.99
C SER A 120 -6.58 -9.87 -20.03
N ARG A 121 -6.40 -11.19 -20.06
CA ARG A 121 -7.03 -12.10 -19.09
C ARG A 121 -6.68 -11.72 -17.65
N LEU A 122 -5.42 -11.36 -17.41
CA LEU A 122 -5.00 -10.91 -16.09
C LEU A 122 -5.70 -9.62 -15.66
N ALA A 123 -5.98 -8.69 -16.58
CA ALA A 123 -6.65 -7.44 -16.28
C ALA A 123 -8.08 -7.62 -15.76
N GLU A 124 -8.82 -8.58 -16.30
CA GLU A 124 -10.19 -8.90 -15.87
C GLU A 124 -10.24 -9.29 -14.39
N HIS A 125 -9.21 -9.99 -13.92
CA HIS A 125 -9.08 -10.44 -12.53
C HIS A 125 -8.59 -9.33 -11.57
N VAL A 126 -8.18 -8.16 -12.09
CA VAL A 126 -7.75 -7.01 -11.26
C VAL A 126 -8.94 -6.18 -10.78
N SER A 127 -10.11 -6.29 -11.40
CA SER A 127 -11.32 -5.63 -10.93
C SER A 127 -11.86 -6.35 -9.70
N CYS A 128 -11.55 -5.84 -8.50
CA CYS A 128 -12.18 -6.31 -7.28
C CYS A 128 -13.69 -6.14 -7.40
N GLY A 129 -14.44 -7.17 -7.01
CA GLY A 129 -15.89 -7.04 -6.86
C GLY A 129 -16.24 -5.86 -5.95
N ALA A 130 -17.35 -5.18 -6.28
CA ALA A 130 -17.95 -4.13 -5.47
C ALA A 130 -18.00 -4.39 -3.94
N PRO A 131 -18.26 -5.61 -3.43
CA PRO A 131 -18.34 -5.82 -1.98
C PRO A 131 -17.01 -5.57 -1.23
N PHE A 132 -15.87 -5.95 -1.80
CA PHE A 132 -14.56 -5.71 -1.14
C PHE A 132 -14.20 -4.21 -1.13
N ALA A 133 -14.54 -3.50 -2.21
CA ALA A 133 -14.31 -2.07 -2.29
C ALA A 133 -15.18 -1.32 -1.26
N LEU A 134 -16.44 -1.73 -1.09
CA LEU A 134 -17.34 -1.21 -0.08
C LEU A 134 -16.76 -1.37 1.34
N GLU A 135 -16.36 -2.59 1.70
CA GLU A 135 -15.79 -2.87 3.01
C GLU A 135 -14.51 -2.07 3.27
N ARG A 136 -13.59 -2.02 2.31
CA ARG A 136 -12.32 -1.28 2.42
C ARG A 136 -12.54 0.21 2.62
N ILE A 137 -13.46 0.83 1.88
CA ILE A 137 -13.78 2.26 2.02
C ILE A 137 -14.42 2.51 3.40
N THR A 138 -15.38 1.68 3.81
CA THR A 138 -16.03 1.79 5.14
C THR A 138 -15.01 1.72 6.27
N ARG A 139 -14.13 0.70 6.26
CA ARG A 139 -13.07 0.55 7.26
C ARG A 139 -12.09 1.72 7.23
N LEU A 140 -11.70 2.19 6.04
CA LEU A 140 -10.79 3.33 5.90
C LEU A 140 -11.37 4.63 6.45
N LEU A 141 -12.67 4.88 6.22
CA LEU A 141 -13.38 6.01 6.82
C LEU A 141 -13.49 5.86 8.34
N ALA A 142 -13.77 4.64 8.84
CA ALA A 142 -13.85 4.36 10.27
C ALA A 142 -12.53 4.59 11.02
N LEU A 143 -11.37 4.48 10.36
CA LEU A 143 -10.06 4.85 10.91
C LEU A 143 -9.88 6.37 11.09
N SER A 144 -10.64 7.18 10.36
CA SER A 144 -10.60 8.64 10.49
C SER A 144 -11.31 9.08 11.77
N ASN A 145 -10.69 9.99 12.54
CA ASN A 145 -11.30 10.51 13.77
C ASN A 145 -12.64 11.21 13.50
N SER A 146 -12.79 11.84 12.33
CA SER A 146 -14.02 12.51 11.90
C SER A 146 -14.94 11.61 11.06
N ARG A 147 -14.60 10.31 10.92
CA ARG A 147 -15.26 9.34 10.03
C ARG A 147 -15.48 9.85 8.60
N SER A 148 -14.61 10.75 8.17
CA SER A 148 -14.71 11.44 6.91
C SER A 148 -13.32 11.67 6.34
N LEU A 149 -13.22 11.58 5.01
CA LEU A 149 -11.98 11.77 4.27
C LEU A 149 -12.26 12.57 3.00
N PRO A 150 -11.33 13.45 2.58
CA PRO A 150 -11.42 14.08 1.27
C PRO A 150 -11.42 13.01 0.17
N LEU A 151 -12.33 13.12 -0.81
CA LEU A 151 -12.45 12.16 -1.91
C LEU A 151 -11.13 11.98 -2.67
N ARG A 152 -10.39 13.07 -2.86
CA ARG A 152 -9.04 13.05 -3.47
C ARG A 152 -8.05 12.14 -2.74
N ALA A 153 -8.21 11.96 -1.42
CA ALA A 153 -7.33 11.12 -0.63
C ALA A 153 -7.58 9.65 -0.98
N LEU A 154 -8.86 9.27 -1.14
CA LEU A 154 -9.26 7.94 -1.64
C LEU A 154 -8.72 7.70 -3.06
N ILE A 155 -8.86 8.69 -3.96
CA ILE A 155 -8.32 8.61 -5.33
C ILE A 155 -6.80 8.36 -5.33
N ARG A 156 -6.04 8.95 -4.40
CA ARG A 156 -4.58 8.77 -4.30
C ARG A 156 -4.18 7.35 -3.93
N VAL A 157 -5.00 6.65 -3.14
CA VAL A 157 -4.74 5.28 -2.67
C VAL A 157 -5.57 4.23 -3.39
N LYS A 158 -6.35 4.62 -4.41
CA LYS A 158 -7.25 3.73 -5.15
C LYS A 158 -6.57 2.45 -5.62
N HIS A 159 -5.33 2.57 -6.09
CA HIS A 159 -4.57 1.43 -6.60
C HIS A 159 -4.15 0.45 -5.50
N GLU A 160 -3.69 0.96 -4.35
CA GLU A 160 -3.27 0.13 -3.23
C GLU A 160 -4.43 -0.56 -2.53
N PHE A 161 -5.60 0.08 -2.48
CA PHE A 161 -6.83 -0.51 -1.95
C PHE A 161 -7.58 -1.35 -2.98
N GLY A 162 -7.12 -1.39 -4.23
CA GLY A 162 -7.78 -2.15 -5.29
C GLY A 162 -9.21 -1.68 -5.56
N LEU A 163 -9.44 -0.37 -5.50
CA LEU A 163 -10.75 0.22 -5.80
C LEU A 163 -10.99 0.23 -7.32
N PRO A 164 -12.24 -0.01 -7.77
CA PRO A 164 -12.62 0.18 -9.17
C PRO A 164 -12.30 1.58 -9.70
N GLN A 165 -12.16 1.74 -11.01
CA GLN A 165 -11.94 3.07 -11.61
C GLN A 165 -13.10 4.02 -11.35
N ASP A 166 -14.32 3.49 -11.35
CA ASP A 166 -15.60 4.18 -11.17
C ASP A 166 -16.12 4.07 -9.74
N PHE A 167 -15.26 3.81 -8.73
CA PHE A 167 -15.69 3.56 -7.35
C PHE A 167 -16.56 4.66 -6.73
N GLU A 168 -16.47 5.88 -7.25
CA GLU A 168 -17.34 7.00 -6.88
C GLU A 168 -18.81 6.69 -7.19
N ASP A 169 -19.09 6.19 -8.38
CA ASP A 169 -20.44 5.82 -8.80
C ASP A 169 -20.79 4.41 -8.36
N SER A 170 -19.90 3.44 -8.63
CA SER A 170 -20.16 2.02 -8.42
C SER A 170 -20.20 1.58 -6.96
N VAL A 171 -19.56 2.33 -6.05
CA VAL A 171 -19.52 2.00 -4.62
C VAL A 171 -20.12 3.12 -3.78
N ILE A 172 -19.68 4.38 -3.95
CA ILE A 172 -20.13 5.47 -3.06
C ILE A 172 -21.59 5.85 -3.40
N ALA A 173 -21.88 6.22 -4.64
CA ALA A 173 -23.22 6.67 -5.04
C ALA A 173 -24.29 5.55 -4.95
N ARG A 174 -23.91 4.29 -5.21
CA ARG A 174 -24.80 3.12 -5.04
C ARG A 174 -25.13 2.78 -3.59
N ASN A 175 -24.43 3.34 -2.60
CA ASN A 175 -24.65 3.05 -1.18
C ASN A 175 -24.93 4.33 -0.35
N PRO A 176 -26.02 5.06 -0.63
CA PRO A 176 -26.33 6.33 0.04
C PRO A 176 -26.72 6.17 1.51
N SER A 177 -27.14 4.97 1.92
CA SER A 177 -27.42 4.63 3.33
C SER A 177 -26.15 4.53 4.18
N LEU A 178 -25.00 4.26 3.55
CA LEU A 178 -23.71 4.11 4.20
C LEU A 178 -22.84 5.35 4.03
N PHE A 179 -22.85 6.00 2.87
CA PHE A 179 -21.97 7.12 2.59
C PHE A 179 -22.72 8.42 2.34
N SER A 180 -22.18 9.51 2.87
CA SER A 180 -22.59 10.87 2.54
C SER A 180 -21.49 11.58 1.78
N LEU A 181 -21.83 12.15 0.62
CA LEU A 181 -20.93 12.99 -0.18
C LEU A 181 -21.30 14.46 0.03
N SER A 182 -20.37 15.25 0.58
CA SER A 182 -20.56 16.69 0.82
C SER A 182 -19.47 17.53 0.17
N ARG A 183 -19.76 18.80 -0.14
CA ARG A 183 -18.74 19.73 -0.63
C ARG A 183 -17.76 20.05 0.50
N ASN A 184 -16.47 20.07 0.18
CA ASN A 184 -15.43 20.38 1.15
C ASN A 184 -15.41 21.88 1.43
N PRO A 185 -15.68 22.34 2.65
CA PRO A 185 -15.65 23.76 2.98
C PRO A 185 -14.23 24.34 2.96
N ARG A 186 -13.20 23.50 3.11
CA ARG A 186 -11.80 23.95 3.17
C ARG A 186 -11.18 24.15 1.80
N GLU A 187 -11.70 23.49 0.77
CA GLU A 187 -11.12 23.51 -0.57
C GLU A 187 -12.19 23.44 -1.66
N PRO A 188 -12.33 24.50 -2.48
CA PRO A 188 -13.37 24.59 -3.49
C PRO A 188 -13.24 23.46 -4.53
N ASN A 189 -14.36 23.04 -5.11
CA ASN A 189 -14.46 21.96 -6.10
C ASN A 189 -13.97 20.58 -5.63
N THR A 190 -13.90 20.35 -4.32
CA THR A 190 -13.56 19.02 -3.78
C THR A 190 -14.68 18.49 -2.89
N HIS A 191 -14.83 17.17 -2.87
CA HIS A 191 -15.83 16.48 -2.06
C HIS A 191 -15.20 15.79 -0.86
N ILE A 192 -15.99 15.64 0.20
CA ILE A 192 -15.70 14.83 1.39
C ILE A 192 -16.67 13.65 1.36
N VAL A 193 -16.11 12.45 1.55
CA VAL A 193 -16.89 11.24 1.79
C VAL A 193 -16.93 11.04 3.30
N ALA A 194 -18.12 10.92 3.86
CA ALA A 194 -18.36 10.69 5.27
C ALA A 194 -19.13 9.40 5.49
N LEU A 195 -18.88 8.76 6.63
CA LEU A 195 -19.64 7.63 7.14
C LEU A 195 -20.53 8.16 8.29
N PRO A 196 -21.77 8.60 8.00
CA PRO A 196 -22.66 9.22 8.98
C PRO A 196 -23.09 8.24 10.08
N ASN A 197 -23.35 6.98 9.72
CA ASN A 197 -23.76 5.95 10.66
C ASN A 197 -22.55 5.29 11.34
N HIS A 198 -22.77 4.64 12.48
CA HIS A 198 -21.73 3.83 13.10
C HIS A 198 -21.33 2.70 12.14
N ALA A 199 -20.04 2.57 11.88
CA ALA A 199 -19.51 1.43 11.12
C ALA A 199 -19.92 0.12 11.82
N PRO A 200 -20.18 -0.97 11.08
CA PRO A 200 -20.34 -2.28 11.70
C PRO A 200 -19.13 -2.58 12.59
N VAL A 201 -19.34 -3.36 13.65
CA VAL A 201 -18.25 -3.81 14.52
C VAL A 201 -17.29 -4.64 13.68
N VAL A 202 -16.14 -4.06 13.36
CA VAL A 202 -15.09 -4.69 12.57
C VAL A 202 -13.99 -5.13 13.52
N VAL A 203 -13.61 -6.40 13.43
CA VAL A 203 -12.45 -6.93 14.13
C VAL A 203 -11.18 -6.43 13.41
N PRO A 204 -10.30 -5.65 14.07
CA PRO A 204 -9.03 -5.24 13.49
C PRO A 204 -8.16 -6.45 13.14
N ALA A 205 -7.31 -6.32 12.12
CA ALA A 205 -6.44 -7.41 11.65
C ALA A 205 -5.52 -7.94 12.78
N VAL A 206 -5.03 -7.03 13.64
CA VAL A 206 -4.21 -7.41 14.79
C VAL A 206 -5.02 -8.25 15.78
N ASP A 207 -6.26 -7.86 16.09
CA ASP A 207 -7.09 -8.59 17.04
C ASP A 207 -7.51 -9.95 16.49
N ALA A 208 -7.82 -10.05 15.20
CA ALA A 208 -8.07 -11.34 14.55
C ALA A 208 -6.89 -12.31 14.74
N TRP A 209 -5.66 -11.84 14.50
CA TRP A 209 -4.46 -12.63 14.75
C TRP A 209 -4.29 -13.00 16.23
N ARG A 210 -4.54 -12.06 17.15
CA ARG A 210 -4.42 -12.31 18.60
C ARG A 210 -5.40 -13.35 19.08
N LEU A 211 -6.66 -13.26 18.67
CA LEU A 211 -7.71 -14.19 19.07
C LEU A 211 -7.37 -15.61 18.59
N CYS A 212 -6.93 -15.76 17.32
CA CYS A 212 -6.46 -17.04 16.80
C CYS A 212 -5.25 -17.58 17.59
N ARG A 213 -4.29 -16.71 17.92
CA ARG A 213 -3.10 -17.11 18.67
C ARG A 213 -3.41 -17.48 20.13
N LEU A 214 -4.32 -16.76 20.78
CA LEU A 214 -4.81 -17.08 22.12
C LEU A 214 -5.54 -18.42 22.13
N ALA A 215 -6.41 -18.67 21.15
CA ALA A 215 -7.10 -19.95 21.02
C ALA A 215 -6.11 -21.12 20.87
N TYR A 216 -5.11 -20.97 20.00
CA TYR A 216 -4.05 -21.98 19.84
C TYR A 216 -3.23 -22.17 21.12
N HIS A 217 -2.89 -21.09 21.83
CA HIS A 217 -2.14 -21.15 23.07
C HIS A 217 -2.92 -21.87 24.17
N ASN A 218 -4.21 -21.57 24.32
CA ASN A 218 -5.09 -22.19 25.32
C ASN A 218 -5.29 -23.69 25.08
N GLN A 219 -5.19 -24.14 23.83
CA GLN A 219 -5.29 -25.56 23.46
C GLN A 219 -3.99 -26.34 23.69
N ASN A 220 -2.82 -25.69 23.56
CA ASN A 220 -1.52 -26.39 23.46
C ASN A 220 -0.53 -26.11 24.61
N CYS A 221 -0.75 -25.11 25.46
CA CYS A 221 0.21 -24.71 26.51
C CYS A 221 -0.43 -24.67 27.91
N SER A 222 0.25 -25.27 28.90
CA SER A 222 -0.10 -25.17 30.32
C SER A 222 0.31 -23.80 30.90
N LYS A 223 -0.64 -22.86 30.96
CA LYS A 223 -0.70 -21.67 31.85
C LYS A 223 0.62 -20.97 32.21
N SER A 224 1.21 -20.22 31.27
CA SER A 224 2.11 -19.11 31.60
C SER A 224 1.37 -17.77 31.41
N ALA A 225 0.89 -17.17 32.51
CA ALA A 225 0.15 -15.90 32.49
C ALA A 225 0.95 -14.73 31.85
N GLY A 226 2.29 -14.83 31.85
CA GLY A 226 3.17 -13.87 31.20
C GLY A 226 3.11 -13.89 29.67
N ASP A 227 2.93 -15.06 29.08
CA ASP A 227 2.86 -15.22 27.62
C ASP A 227 1.47 -14.81 27.10
N GLU A 228 0.41 -15.07 27.88
CA GLU A 228 -0.95 -14.67 27.56
C GLU A 228 -1.09 -13.14 27.45
N ALA A 229 -0.52 -12.38 28.40
CA ALA A 229 -0.53 -10.92 28.35
C ALA A 229 0.27 -10.35 27.15
N GLU A 230 1.37 -11.01 26.78
CA GLU A 230 2.17 -10.64 25.60
C GLU A 230 1.43 -10.93 24.29
N ILE A 231 0.62 -12.00 24.25
CA ILE A 231 -0.26 -12.30 23.10
C ILE A 231 -1.43 -11.31 23.06
N ARG A 232 -2.08 -11.04 24.19
CA ARG A 232 -3.30 -10.20 24.27
C ARG A 232 -3.11 -8.76 23.83
N PHE A 233 -1.90 -8.21 24.00
CA PHE A 233 -1.61 -6.82 23.67
C PHE A 233 -0.55 -6.62 22.59
N GLY A 234 0.10 -7.72 22.16
CA GLY A 234 1.25 -7.67 21.29
C GLY A 234 0.92 -7.59 19.80
N PHE A 235 1.86 -7.11 19.01
CA PHE A 235 1.87 -7.22 17.56
C PHE A 235 2.81 -8.37 17.17
N LYS A 236 2.51 -9.11 16.10
CA LYS A 236 3.44 -10.11 15.58
C LYS A 236 4.77 -9.44 15.21
N GLN A 237 5.86 -9.97 15.73
CA GLN A 237 7.21 -9.47 15.48
C GLN A 237 7.93 -10.39 14.51
N THR A 238 8.37 -9.85 13.38
CA THR A 238 9.14 -10.57 12.37
C THR A 238 10.41 -9.79 12.06
N PHE A 239 11.58 -10.37 12.32
CA PHE A 239 12.87 -9.73 12.04
C PHE A 239 13.55 -10.44 10.87
N PRO A 240 14.21 -9.70 9.96
CA PRO A 240 14.90 -10.30 8.84
C PRO A 240 16.12 -11.13 9.31
N PRO A 241 16.51 -12.16 8.54
CA PRO A 241 17.69 -12.96 8.86
C PRO A 241 18.94 -12.08 9.02
N GLY A 242 19.72 -12.31 10.09
CA GLY A 242 20.94 -11.57 10.36
C GLY A 242 20.76 -10.23 11.11
N MET A 243 19.54 -9.79 11.40
CA MET A 243 19.32 -8.60 12.23
C MET A 243 19.60 -8.86 13.71
N ARG A 244 20.66 -8.24 14.24
CA ARG A 244 21.03 -8.33 15.65
C ARG A 244 20.32 -7.24 16.47
N LEU A 245 19.40 -7.66 17.34
CA LEU A 245 18.73 -6.77 18.27
C LEU A 245 19.57 -6.55 19.54
N THR A 246 19.76 -5.30 19.94
CA THR A 246 20.46 -4.98 21.19
C THR A 246 19.64 -5.42 22.41
N LYS A 247 20.30 -5.73 23.54
CA LYS A 247 19.61 -6.08 24.80
C LYS A 247 18.62 -4.99 25.23
N ARG A 248 19.02 -3.73 25.10
CA ARG A 248 18.17 -2.56 25.38
C ARG A 248 16.93 -2.52 24.48
N PHE A 249 17.10 -2.72 23.16
CA PHE A 249 15.96 -2.74 22.23
C PHE A 249 14.97 -3.85 22.59
N ARG A 250 15.46 -5.05 22.90
CA ARG A 250 14.59 -6.17 23.31
C ARG A 250 13.79 -5.86 24.58
N ALA A 251 14.42 -5.24 25.58
CA ALA A 251 13.73 -4.84 26.81
C ALA A 251 12.65 -3.77 26.54
N CYS A 252 12.97 -2.73 25.79
CA CYS A 252 12.01 -1.68 25.40
C CYS A 252 10.86 -2.25 24.56
N LEU A 253 11.14 -3.16 23.62
CA LEU A 253 10.13 -3.83 22.84
C LEU A 253 9.20 -4.64 23.74
N LYS A 254 9.73 -5.42 24.68
CA LYS A 254 8.94 -6.22 25.62
C LYS A 254 7.99 -5.35 26.45
N GLU A 255 8.48 -4.22 26.97
CA GLU A 255 7.67 -3.25 27.71
C GLU A 255 6.56 -2.64 26.82
N TRP A 256 6.90 -2.27 25.59
CA TRP A 256 5.94 -1.69 24.64
C TRP A 256 4.85 -2.68 24.19
N GLN A 257 5.21 -3.95 23.98
CA GLN A 257 4.24 -5.00 23.65
C GLN A 257 3.20 -5.22 24.75
N ARG A 258 3.57 -5.03 26.02
CA ARG A 258 2.69 -5.21 27.19
C ARG A 258 1.71 -4.06 27.44
N LEU A 259 1.93 -2.89 26.83
CA LEU A 259 0.97 -1.78 26.94
C LEU A 259 -0.41 -2.23 26.42
N PRO A 260 -1.54 -1.75 26.96
CA PRO A 260 -2.86 -2.09 26.41
C PRO A 260 -2.93 -1.79 24.91
N TYR A 261 -3.53 -2.69 24.14
CA TYR A 261 -3.75 -2.44 22.72
C TYR A 261 -4.97 -1.51 22.53
N PRO A 262 -4.79 -0.35 21.90
CA PRO A 262 -5.90 0.50 21.52
C PRO A 262 -6.54 0.00 20.22
N CYS A 263 -7.85 -0.22 20.21
CA CYS A 263 -8.58 -0.53 18.99
C CYS A 263 -8.43 0.64 17.98
N PRO A 264 -8.05 0.39 16.71
CA PRO A 264 -7.86 1.44 15.69
C PRO A 264 -9.12 2.26 15.38
N TYR A 265 -10.30 1.66 15.56
CA TYR A 265 -11.59 2.28 15.27
C TYR A 265 -12.18 3.05 16.46
N GLU A 266 -11.56 2.93 17.63
CA GLU A 266 -11.97 3.62 18.85
C GLU A 266 -11.30 5.01 18.97
N PRO A 267 -11.94 5.93 19.71
CA PRO A 267 -11.34 7.22 20.01
C PRO A 267 -9.99 7.06 20.74
N PRO A 268 -9.11 8.07 20.67
CA PRO A 268 -7.81 8.01 21.31
C PRO A 268 -7.95 7.80 22.84
N PRO A 269 -7.06 7.01 23.46
CA PRO A 269 -7.16 6.68 24.87
C PRO A 269 -7.00 7.94 25.75
N SER A 270 -7.87 8.07 26.75
CA SER A 270 -7.76 9.06 27.83
C SER A 270 -6.69 8.60 28.84
N ALA A 271 -5.42 8.68 28.46
CA ALA A 271 -4.33 8.27 29.34
C ALA A 271 -3.97 9.36 30.37
N SER A 272 -3.69 8.94 31.61
CA SER A 272 -3.18 9.80 32.70
C SER A 272 -1.66 10.01 32.59
N GLY A 273 -1.21 11.25 32.74
CA GLY A 273 0.20 11.65 32.67
C GLY A 273 0.78 11.75 31.25
N ASN A 274 1.68 12.72 31.04
CA ASN A 274 2.21 13.08 29.72
C ASN A 274 2.98 11.93 29.02
N LEU A 275 3.77 11.15 29.76
CA LEU A 275 4.61 10.08 29.20
C LEU A 275 3.81 8.81 28.86
N GLY A 276 2.92 8.39 29.76
CA GLY A 276 2.02 7.26 29.53
C GLY A 276 1.09 7.51 28.33
N ARG A 277 0.55 8.75 28.26
CA ARG A 277 -0.25 9.20 27.11
C ARG A 277 0.50 9.11 25.79
N LYS A 278 1.76 9.57 25.74
CA LYS A 278 2.54 9.52 24.50
C LYS A 278 2.78 8.09 24.00
N ARG A 279 3.14 7.16 24.89
CA ARG A 279 3.36 5.74 24.53
C ARG A 279 2.07 5.07 24.06
N ALA A 280 0.94 5.37 24.70
CA ALA A 280 -0.38 4.89 24.27
C ALA A 280 -0.77 5.44 22.88
N LEU A 281 -0.52 6.73 22.63
CA LEU A 281 -0.75 7.35 21.32
C LEU A 281 0.18 6.77 20.23
N GLU A 282 1.43 6.47 20.56
CA GLU A 282 2.35 5.80 19.64
C GLU A 282 1.84 4.40 19.28
N LYS A 283 1.42 3.62 20.29
CA LYS A 283 0.84 2.29 20.08
C LYS A 283 -0.44 2.34 19.25
N ARG A 284 -1.28 3.36 19.44
CA ARG A 284 -2.46 3.63 18.58
C ARG A 284 -2.06 3.99 17.16
N ALA A 285 -1.05 4.83 16.97
CA ALA A 285 -0.56 5.15 15.64
C ALA A 285 -0.06 3.90 14.91
N VAL A 286 0.69 3.02 15.59
CA VAL A 286 1.10 1.73 15.03
C VAL A 286 -0.11 0.85 14.70
N ALA A 287 -1.12 0.80 15.57
CA ALA A 287 -2.34 0.03 15.34
C ALA A 287 -3.14 0.51 14.12
N ILE A 288 -3.32 1.84 13.98
CA ILE A 288 -4.01 2.45 12.82
C ILE A 288 -3.23 2.19 11.53
N VAL A 289 -1.92 2.37 11.56
CA VAL A 289 -1.11 2.17 10.35
C VAL A 289 -1.02 0.70 9.96
N HIS A 290 -0.96 -0.19 10.95
CA HIS A 290 -1.07 -1.63 10.72
C HIS A 290 -2.39 -1.97 10.03
N GLU A 291 -3.52 -1.49 10.56
CA GLU A 291 -4.84 -1.70 9.96
C GLU A 291 -4.94 -1.07 8.56
N PHE A 292 -4.42 0.14 8.38
CA PHE A 292 -4.38 0.77 7.06
C PHE A 292 -3.63 -0.09 6.03
N LEU A 293 -2.47 -0.63 6.40
CA LEU A 293 -1.71 -1.53 5.51
C LEU A 293 -2.43 -2.86 5.32
N SER A 294 -3.07 -3.41 6.35
CA SER A 294 -3.82 -4.66 6.26
C SER A 294 -4.97 -4.56 5.25
N LEU A 295 -5.58 -3.38 5.08
CA LEU A 295 -6.62 -3.15 4.07
C LEU A 295 -6.11 -3.06 2.62
N THR A 296 -4.81 -2.78 2.44
CA THR A 296 -4.23 -2.73 1.09
C THR A 296 -4.07 -4.12 0.48
N VAL A 297 -4.22 -4.21 -0.84
CA VAL A 297 -4.15 -5.45 -1.63
C VAL A 297 -2.81 -6.16 -1.43
N GLU A 298 -1.72 -5.41 -1.39
CA GLU A 298 -0.37 -5.94 -1.28
C GLU A 298 0.27 -5.68 0.08
N LYS A 299 -0.51 -5.25 1.08
CA LYS A 299 0.00 -5.00 2.44
C LYS A 299 1.21 -4.04 2.45
N MET A 300 1.23 -3.11 1.49
CA MET A 300 2.28 -2.12 1.27
C MET A 300 1.73 -0.83 0.64
N VAL A 301 2.41 0.29 0.88
CA VAL A 301 2.03 1.61 0.34
C VAL A 301 3.23 2.55 0.29
N GLU A 302 3.19 3.56 -0.58
CA GLU A 302 4.16 4.66 -0.54
C GLU A 302 4.02 5.47 0.77
N VAL A 303 5.14 5.78 1.43
CA VAL A 303 5.16 6.53 2.71
C VAL A 303 4.52 7.92 2.58
N GLU A 304 4.65 8.55 1.41
CA GLU A 304 4.02 9.84 1.11
C GLU A 304 2.49 9.74 1.11
N LYS A 305 1.93 8.65 0.57
CA LYS A 305 0.47 8.44 0.50
C LYS A 305 -0.13 8.34 1.89
N ILE A 306 0.45 7.53 2.78
CA ILE A 306 -0.03 7.43 4.16
C ILE A 306 0.18 8.72 4.95
N SER A 307 1.23 9.49 4.65
CA SER A 307 1.49 10.80 5.26
C SER A 307 0.38 11.81 5.01
N HIS A 308 -0.36 11.69 3.91
CA HIS A 308 -1.54 12.53 3.66
C HIS A 308 -2.70 12.25 4.62
N PHE A 309 -2.83 11.03 5.15
CA PHE A 309 -3.88 10.68 6.10
C PHE A 309 -3.51 10.96 7.56
N ARG A 310 -2.26 11.35 7.82
CA ARG A 310 -1.73 11.61 9.17
C ARG A 310 -2.68 12.45 10.04
N LYS A 311 -3.16 13.58 9.49
CA LYS A 311 -4.07 14.49 10.21
C LYS A 311 -5.46 13.88 10.41
N SER A 312 -6.00 13.20 9.40
CA SER A 312 -7.31 12.55 9.48
C SER A 312 -7.36 11.43 10.54
N PHE A 313 -6.26 10.71 10.71
CA PHE A 313 -6.12 9.65 11.72
C PHE A 313 -5.70 10.17 13.11
N GLY A 314 -5.42 11.47 13.26
CA GLY A 314 -4.90 12.05 14.50
C GLY A 314 -3.54 11.47 14.92
N ILE A 315 -2.67 11.20 13.95
CA ILE A 315 -1.32 10.71 14.19
C ILE A 315 -0.37 11.89 14.35
N ASP A 316 0.04 12.17 15.57
CA ASP A 316 0.96 13.28 15.86
C ASP A 316 2.44 12.92 15.65
N PHE A 317 2.74 11.69 15.24
CA PHE A 317 4.09 11.20 15.01
C PHE A 317 4.56 11.41 13.57
N ASN A 318 5.87 11.58 13.37
CA ASN A 318 6.44 11.48 12.03
C ASN A 318 6.31 10.03 11.56
N ILE A 319 5.54 9.80 10.49
CA ILE A 319 5.25 8.47 9.98
C ILE A 319 6.51 7.70 9.59
N ARG A 320 7.52 8.40 9.03
CA ARG A 320 8.78 7.75 8.65
C ARG A 320 9.52 7.23 9.89
N ASP A 321 9.59 8.05 10.94
CA ASP A 321 10.23 7.66 12.20
C ASP A 321 9.45 6.51 12.85
N LEU A 322 8.11 6.57 12.83
CA LEU A 322 7.24 5.50 13.35
C LEU A 322 7.57 4.14 12.72
N PHE A 323 7.81 4.11 11.41
CA PHE A 323 8.18 2.87 10.72
C PHE A 323 9.57 2.37 11.09
N LEU A 324 10.53 3.27 11.30
CA LEU A 324 11.91 2.91 11.65
C LEU A 324 12.03 2.47 13.11
N ASP A 325 11.23 3.06 14.00
CA ASP A 325 11.17 2.72 15.42
C ASP A 325 10.55 1.33 15.65
N HIS A 326 9.74 0.84 14.70
CA HIS A 326 9.04 -0.47 14.77
C HIS A 326 9.47 -1.44 13.65
N PRO A 327 10.77 -1.79 13.53
CA PRO A 327 11.31 -2.56 12.40
C PRO A 327 10.89 -4.03 12.39
N GLY A 328 10.32 -4.54 13.49
CA GLY A 328 9.75 -5.89 13.58
C GLY A 328 8.33 -6.00 13.00
N ILE A 329 7.66 -4.87 12.79
CA ILE A 329 6.30 -4.80 12.22
C ILE A 329 6.37 -4.25 10.79
N PHE A 330 7.13 -3.17 10.60
CA PHE A 330 7.22 -2.47 9.32
C PHE A 330 8.60 -2.61 8.69
N TYR A 331 8.64 -2.58 7.36
CA TYR A 331 9.87 -2.43 6.60
C TYR A 331 9.74 -1.27 5.62
N ILE A 332 10.73 -0.38 5.58
CA ILE A 332 10.81 0.68 4.56
C ILE A 332 11.80 0.26 3.49
N SER A 333 11.35 0.18 2.24
CA SER A 333 12.22 0.12 1.08
C SER A 333 12.49 1.51 0.53
N THR A 334 13.74 1.75 0.14
CA THR A 334 14.17 2.95 -0.58
C THR A 334 14.38 2.68 -2.07
N ARG A 335 13.99 1.49 -2.55
CA ARG A 335 14.11 1.12 -3.97
C ARG A 335 13.03 1.83 -4.77
N GLY A 336 13.47 2.51 -5.83
CA GLY A 336 12.60 3.35 -6.65
C GLY A 336 12.78 4.83 -6.31
N ARG A 337 11.82 5.66 -6.73
CA ARG A 337 11.85 7.12 -6.50
C ARG A 337 11.26 7.52 -5.15
N ARG A 338 10.30 6.73 -4.66
CA ARG A 338 9.57 6.96 -3.41
C ARG A 338 9.86 5.82 -2.45
N HIS A 339 9.74 6.11 -1.16
CA HIS A 339 9.88 5.07 -0.14
C HIS A 339 8.57 4.31 -0.01
N THR A 340 8.65 2.99 -0.01
CA THR A 340 7.50 2.10 0.17
C THR A 340 7.62 1.42 1.51
N VAL A 341 6.54 1.42 2.29
CA VAL A 341 6.46 0.67 3.54
C VAL A 341 5.71 -0.64 3.32
N PHE A 342 6.17 -1.69 3.97
CA PHE A 342 5.62 -3.04 3.96
C PHE A 342 5.21 -3.44 5.36
N LEU A 343 4.13 -4.20 5.47
CA LEU A 343 3.77 -4.94 6.66
C LEU A 343 4.52 -6.29 6.67
N ARG A 344 5.50 -6.47 7.56
CA ARG A 344 6.41 -7.62 7.52
C ARG A 344 5.71 -8.96 7.71
N GLU A 345 4.78 -9.02 8.65
CA GLU A 345 4.07 -10.26 8.98
C GLU A 345 3.25 -10.84 7.83
N ALA A 346 2.94 -10.01 6.84
CA ALA A 346 2.14 -10.37 5.68
C ALA A 346 2.98 -11.00 4.56
N TYR A 347 4.31 -11.05 4.69
CA TYR A 347 5.21 -11.56 3.67
C TYR A 347 6.00 -12.76 4.19
N ASP A 348 6.03 -13.83 3.39
CA ASP A 348 7.00 -14.93 3.54
C ASP A 348 7.77 -15.12 2.23
N ARG A 349 9.10 -15.15 2.32
CA ARG A 349 10.03 -15.27 1.17
C ARG A 349 9.73 -14.33 -0.02
N GLY A 350 9.15 -13.16 0.24
CA GLY A 350 8.77 -12.17 -0.79
C GLY A 350 7.46 -12.46 -1.52
N CYS A 351 6.62 -13.32 -0.96
CA CYS A 351 5.23 -13.58 -1.37
C CYS A 351 4.28 -13.22 -0.21
N LEU A 352 3.03 -12.85 -0.53
CA LEU A 352 2.02 -12.63 0.51
C LEU A 352 1.63 -13.95 1.17
N VAL A 353 1.49 -13.93 2.50
CA VAL A 353 1.00 -15.08 3.29
C VAL A 353 -0.48 -15.33 2.99
N GLU A 354 -1.29 -14.27 3.00
CA GLU A 354 -2.70 -14.30 2.61
C GLU A 354 -2.82 -13.73 1.19
N SER A 355 -2.91 -14.61 0.20
CA SER A 355 -3.10 -14.19 -1.18
C SER A 355 -4.52 -13.67 -1.41
N ASN A 356 -4.68 -12.86 -2.44
CA ASN A 356 -5.97 -12.43 -2.93
C ASN A 356 -5.93 -12.41 -4.47
N PRO A 357 -7.09 -12.49 -5.15
CA PRO A 357 -7.13 -12.59 -6.61
C PRO A 357 -6.38 -11.45 -7.32
N MET A 358 -6.46 -10.24 -6.76
CA MET A 358 -5.79 -9.08 -7.35
C MET A 358 -4.27 -9.16 -7.19
N TYR A 359 -3.78 -9.56 -6.03
CA TYR A 359 -2.37 -9.81 -5.81
C TYR A 359 -1.85 -10.91 -6.75
N GLU A 360 -2.60 -12.00 -6.91
CA GLU A 360 -2.22 -13.09 -7.81
C GLU A 360 -2.15 -12.63 -9.26
N ALA A 361 -3.14 -11.87 -9.72
CA ALA A 361 -3.15 -11.27 -11.05
C ALA A 361 -1.93 -10.33 -11.27
N ARG A 362 -1.66 -9.46 -10.29
CA ARG A 362 -0.49 -8.57 -10.32
C ARG A 362 0.83 -9.31 -10.24
N ARG A 363 0.89 -10.44 -9.53
CA ARG A 363 2.08 -11.29 -9.41
C ARG A 363 2.36 -12.02 -10.72
N LYS A 364 1.34 -12.56 -11.37
CA LYS A 364 1.44 -13.13 -12.72
C LYS A 364 1.86 -12.06 -13.74
N LEU A 365 1.30 -10.86 -13.65
CA LEU A 365 1.71 -9.73 -14.51
C LEU A 365 3.17 -9.33 -14.24
N LEU A 366 3.59 -9.28 -12.97
CA LEU A 366 4.99 -9.02 -12.60
C LEU A 366 5.93 -10.06 -13.21
N HIS A 367 5.54 -11.34 -13.24
CA HIS A 367 6.31 -12.38 -13.91
C HIS A 367 6.49 -12.07 -15.41
N LEU A 368 5.42 -11.73 -16.14
CA LEU A 368 5.49 -11.32 -17.55
C LEU A 368 6.41 -10.09 -17.74
N VAL A 369 6.35 -9.13 -16.82
CA VAL A 369 7.19 -7.93 -16.85
C VAL A 369 8.67 -8.29 -16.65
N LEU A 370 8.97 -9.26 -15.78
CA LEU A 370 10.34 -9.71 -15.50
C LEU A 370 10.95 -10.53 -16.66
N MET A 371 10.13 -11.20 -17.47
CA MET A 371 10.59 -11.93 -18.67
C MET A 371 11.24 -10.98 -19.71
N ARG A 372 10.81 -9.70 -19.76
CA ARG A 372 11.35 -8.65 -20.66
C ARG A 372 11.53 -9.18 -22.09
N LYS A 373 12.63 -8.80 -22.78
CA LYS A 373 12.97 -9.23 -24.14
C LYS A 373 13.23 -10.75 -24.29
N ARG A 374 13.33 -11.52 -23.19
CA ARG A 374 13.53 -12.98 -23.25
C ARG A 374 12.21 -13.74 -23.45
N GLY A 375 11.06 -13.10 -23.24
CA GLY A 375 9.74 -13.72 -23.38
C GLY A 375 9.17 -13.79 -24.81
N ALA A 376 9.80 -13.13 -25.79
CA ALA A 376 9.33 -13.18 -27.18
C ALA A 376 9.31 -14.62 -27.73
N ALA A 377 10.28 -15.45 -27.36
CA ALA A 377 10.36 -16.84 -27.78
C ALA A 377 9.33 -17.79 -27.13
N PHE A 378 8.68 -17.37 -26.02
CA PHE A 378 7.71 -18.21 -25.30
C PHE A 378 6.26 -17.88 -25.65
N ALA A 379 5.95 -16.63 -25.98
CA ALA A 379 4.60 -16.24 -26.42
C ALA A 379 4.23 -16.89 -27.77
N ASP A 380 5.21 -17.08 -28.65
CA ASP A 380 5.04 -17.81 -29.92
C ASP A 380 4.85 -19.31 -29.70
N ALA A 381 5.38 -19.88 -28.62
CA ALA A 381 5.25 -21.29 -28.27
C ALA A 381 3.88 -21.64 -27.65
N GLU A 382 3.29 -20.75 -26.86
CA GLU A 382 1.91 -20.90 -26.35
C GLU A 382 0.89 -20.72 -27.48
N ALA A 383 1.13 -19.80 -28.43
CA ALA A 383 0.27 -19.61 -29.61
C ALA A 383 0.34 -20.80 -30.59
N ALA A 384 1.45 -21.54 -30.61
CA ALA A 384 1.60 -22.72 -31.46
C ALA A 384 0.87 -23.98 -30.93
N GLN A 385 0.45 -24.00 -29.66
CA GLN A 385 -0.27 -25.12 -29.06
C GLN A 385 -1.80 -25.07 -29.30
N ASP A 386 -2.35 -23.92 -29.70
CA ASP A 386 -3.79 -23.71 -29.97
C ASP A 386 -4.17 -23.82 -31.47
N MET A 387 -3.28 -24.32 -32.33
CA MET A 387 -3.59 -24.58 -33.74
C MET A 387 -4.31 -25.93 -33.91
N PRO A 388 -5.56 -25.98 -34.43
CA PRO A 388 -6.22 -27.24 -34.73
C PRO A 388 -5.47 -27.97 -35.86
N LEU A 389 -5.20 -29.26 -35.64
CA LEU A 389 -4.55 -30.14 -36.62
C LEU A 389 -5.29 -30.07 -37.97
N PRO A 390 -4.56 -29.96 -39.10
CA PRO A 390 -5.18 -29.99 -40.42
C PRO A 390 -5.88 -31.33 -40.59
N LYS A 391 -7.19 -31.27 -40.88
CA LYS A 391 -7.96 -32.43 -41.31
C LYS A 391 -7.38 -32.91 -42.64
N ASN A 392 -6.69 -34.05 -42.60
CA ASN A 392 -6.32 -34.78 -43.80
C ASN A 392 -7.60 -35.26 -44.49
N SER A 393 -8.07 -34.48 -45.47
CA SER A 393 -8.89 -34.99 -46.56
C SER A 393 -7.95 -35.55 -47.61
N ASN A 394 -7.99 -36.85 -47.85
CA ASN A 394 -7.57 -37.41 -49.13
C ASN A 394 -8.62 -38.43 -49.60
N PRO A 395 -8.76 -38.56 -50.93
CA PRO A 395 -9.99 -38.96 -51.63
C PRO A 395 -10.36 -40.44 -51.49
#